data_AF-A0A2N5ZKH3-F1
#
_entry.id   AF-A0A2N5ZKH3-F1
#
_cell.length_a   1.000
_cell.length_b   1.000
_cell.length_c   1.000
_cell.angle_alpha   90.00
_cell.angle_beta   90.00
_cell.angle_gamma   90.00
#
_symmetry.space_group_name_H-M   'P 1'
#
loop_
_entity.id
_entity.type
_entity.pdbx_description
1 polymer ?
#
loop_
_entity_poly.entity_id
_entity_poly.type
_entity_poly.pdbx_seq_one_letter_code
_entity_poly.pdbx_strand_id
1 'polypeptide(L)'
;MKNHKFVLLVFIITFSIFSYANQLDIAIIWHQHQPDYKMDGIYQAPWVRLHCTKDYLDMAQIVEDYKSLKLNINLVPALMQQIKDYTDNHAKDRFLILLEKDPLKLTYEDKKYILERGFDINWETVIKKNPEYYALLKKRGEKNGVVDKKITNIFTAQQYRDILGHFTLSWIDPSYRTLLQDIYEKNRNFTKDDIDRIVYI
;
A
#
# COMPACT_ATOMS: atom_id res chain seq x y z
N MET A 1 15.51 -84.53 34.75
CA MET A 1 15.04 -83.73 33.60
C MET A 1 15.54 -82.30 33.77
N LYS A 2 16.52 -81.87 32.96
CA LYS A 2 17.11 -80.53 32.98
C LYS A 2 16.27 -79.61 32.08
N ASN A 3 15.62 -78.60 32.64
CA ASN A 3 14.95 -77.56 31.87
C ASN A 3 15.98 -76.47 31.50
N HIS A 4 16.53 -76.55 30.30
CA HIS A 4 17.23 -75.42 29.70
C HIS A 4 16.19 -74.46 29.13
N LYS A 5 16.06 -73.28 29.76
CA LYS A 5 15.34 -72.16 29.18
C LYS A 5 16.16 -71.63 28.01
N PHE A 6 15.66 -71.81 26.79
CA PHE A 6 16.13 -71.08 25.61
C PHE A 6 15.74 -69.61 25.77
N VAL A 7 16.74 -68.72 25.89
CA VAL A 7 16.53 -67.28 25.79
C VAL A 7 16.66 -66.92 24.31
N LEU A 8 15.55 -66.60 23.66
CA LEU A 8 15.53 -66.04 22.33
C LEU A 8 15.91 -64.56 22.43
N LEU A 9 17.17 -64.22 22.12
CA LEU A 9 17.60 -62.83 22.03
C LEU A 9 17.11 -62.27 20.69
N VAL A 10 16.00 -61.55 20.70
CA VAL A 10 15.53 -60.78 19.54
C VAL A 10 16.40 -59.53 19.47
N PHE A 11 17.42 -59.54 18.59
CA PHE A 11 18.09 -58.32 18.17
C PHE A 11 17.12 -57.50 17.32
N ILE A 12 16.36 -56.60 17.95
CA ILE A 12 15.71 -55.51 17.24
C ILE A 12 16.84 -54.57 16.83
N ILE A 13 17.34 -54.73 15.60
CA ILE A 13 18.13 -53.69 14.94
C ILE A 13 17.16 -52.55 14.69
N THR A 14 17.02 -51.64 15.66
CA THR A 14 16.46 -50.32 15.42
C THR A 14 17.43 -49.61 14.48
N PHE A 15 17.19 -49.75 13.18
CA PHE A 15 17.65 -48.78 12.20
C PHE A 15 17.04 -47.44 12.62
N SER A 16 17.76 -46.71 13.46
CA SER A 16 17.52 -45.30 13.67
C SER A 16 17.88 -44.65 12.34
N ILE A 17 16.89 -44.55 11.46
CA ILE A 17 16.93 -43.58 10.38
C ILE A 17 16.97 -42.24 11.09
N PHE A 18 18.18 -41.78 11.42
CA PHE A 18 18.42 -40.38 11.60
C PHE A 18 18.09 -39.76 10.25
N SER A 19 16.82 -39.36 10.08
CA SER A 19 16.50 -38.29 9.16
C SER A 19 17.26 -37.09 9.68
N TYR A 20 18.51 -36.94 9.24
CA TYR A 20 19.18 -35.65 9.22
C TYR A 20 18.44 -34.82 8.18
N ALA A 21 17.21 -34.42 8.50
CA ALA A 21 16.61 -33.25 7.92
C ALA A 21 17.50 -32.11 8.38
N ASN A 22 18.48 -31.73 7.56
CA ASN A 22 19.32 -30.57 7.84
C ASN A 22 18.38 -29.39 8.06
N GLN A 23 18.31 -28.94 9.30
CA GLN A 23 17.49 -27.80 9.69
C GLN A 23 18.03 -26.57 8.96
N LEU A 24 17.22 -25.96 8.10
CA LEU A 24 17.56 -24.73 7.40
C LEU A 24 17.23 -23.55 8.32
N ASP A 25 18.26 -22.85 8.79
CA ASP A 25 18.08 -21.60 9.52
C ASP A 25 17.78 -20.47 8.54
N ILE A 26 16.66 -19.79 8.74
CA ILE A 26 16.19 -18.68 7.91
C ILE A 26 16.20 -17.40 8.75
N ALA A 27 16.87 -16.37 8.25
CA ALA A 27 16.80 -15.02 8.79
C ALA A 27 15.94 -14.13 7.89
N ILE A 28 14.81 -13.65 8.41
CA ILE A 28 13.93 -12.70 7.70
C ILE A 28 14.24 -11.30 8.20
N ILE A 29 14.56 -10.39 7.27
CA ILE A 29 14.83 -8.99 7.55
C ILE A 29 13.95 -8.14 6.65
N TRP A 30 13.10 -7.31 7.28
CA TRP A 30 12.27 -6.33 6.60
C TRP A 30 12.89 -4.96 6.73
N HIS A 31 13.33 -4.40 5.61
CA HIS A 31 13.89 -3.05 5.56
C HIS A 31 12.85 -2.10 4.98
N GLN A 32 12.31 -1.22 5.82
CA GLN A 32 11.36 -0.19 5.39
C GLN A 32 12.08 1.15 5.26
N HIS A 33 12.05 1.68 4.04
CA HIS A 33 12.71 2.92 3.68
C HIS A 33 11.78 3.79 2.84
N GLN A 34 11.76 5.08 3.16
CA GLN A 34 11.24 6.12 2.29
C GLN A 34 12.26 7.26 2.27
N PRO A 35 12.59 7.83 1.10
CA PRO A 35 13.32 9.09 0.99
C PRO A 35 12.67 10.20 1.83
N ASP A 36 13.44 11.22 2.21
CA ASP A 36 12.85 12.45 2.74
C ASP A 36 12.17 13.23 1.62
N TYR A 37 10.84 13.31 1.69
CA TYR A 37 10.04 14.02 0.70
C TYR A 37 9.74 15.48 1.08
N LYS A 38 10.26 15.97 2.21
CA LYS A 38 9.91 17.31 2.72
C LYS A 38 10.62 18.40 1.91
N MET A 39 9.83 19.29 1.32
CA MET A 39 10.32 20.49 0.66
C MET A 39 9.39 21.65 1.00
N ASP A 40 9.95 22.78 1.44
CA ASP A 40 9.20 23.98 1.84
C ASP A 40 8.07 23.70 2.85
N GLY A 41 8.30 22.77 3.76
CA GLY A 41 7.33 22.38 4.81
C GLY A 41 6.23 21.42 4.36
N ILE A 42 6.20 20.99 3.09
CA ILE A 42 5.19 20.08 2.54
C ILE A 42 5.87 18.82 1.98
N TYR A 43 5.27 17.65 2.21
CA TYR A 43 5.74 16.41 1.60
C TYR A 43 5.36 16.37 0.12
N GLN A 44 6.35 16.20 -0.76
CA GLN A 44 6.12 16.26 -2.21
C GLN A 44 5.52 14.96 -2.78
N ALA A 45 5.57 13.88 -2.01
CA ALA A 45 5.01 12.59 -2.38
C ALA A 45 4.21 11.96 -1.22
N PRO A 46 3.13 11.23 -1.52
CA PRO A 46 2.25 10.66 -0.50
C PRO A 46 2.75 9.32 0.06
N TRP A 47 3.90 8.81 -0.39
CA TRP A 47 4.30 7.40 -0.21
C TRP A 47 4.41 6.98 1.25
N VAL A 48 4.93 7.82 2.14
CA VAL A 48 4.97 7.51 3.58
C VAL A 48 3.55 7.24 4.11
N ARG A 49 2.62 8.16 3.85
CA ARG A 49 1.23 8.02 4.31
C ARG A 49 0.56 6.78 3.71
N LEU A 50 0.68 6.59 2.39
CA LEU A 50 0.00 5.49 1.69
C LEU A 50 0.53 4.12 2.11
N HIS A 51 1.84 3.95 2.25
CA HIS A 51 2.41 2.68 2.70
C HIS A 51 2.13 2.42 4.19
N CYS A 52 2.09 3.46 5.03
CA CYS A 52 1.73 3.31 6.45
C CYS A 52 0.30 2.80 6.64
N THR A 53 -0.65 3.27 5.83
CA THR A 53 -2.07 2.86 5.91
C THR A 53 -2.39 1.58 5.16
N LYS A 54 -1.38 0.90 4.62
CA LYS A 54 -1.53 -0.34 3.83
C LYS A 54 -0.38 -1.31 4.11
N ASP A 55 0.69 -1.25 3.31
CA ASP A 55 1.71 -2.30 3.31
C ASP A 55 2.42 -2.45 4.67
N TYR A 56 2.73 -1.35 5.37
CA TYR A 56 3.37 -1.43 6.68
C TYR A 56 2.40 -1.89 7.77
N LEU A 57 1.11 -1.58 7.63
CA LEU A 57 0.06 -2.10 8.50
C LEU A 57 -0.09 -3.62 8.33
N ASP A 58 -0.19 -4.10 7.09
CA ASP A 58 -0.26 -5.53 6.76
C ASP A 58 0.92 -6.30 7.33
N MET A 59 2.13 -5.77 7.16
CA MET A 59 3.35 -6.36 7.72
C MET A 59 3.27 -6.50 9.24
N ALA A 60 2.78 -5.48 9.94
CA ALA A 60 2.61 -5.53 11.39
C ALA A 60 1.54 -6.56 11.80
N GLN A 61 0.40 -6.59 11.10
CA GLN A 61 -0.69 -7.54 11.36
C GLN A 61 -0.25 -9.00 11.17
N ILE A 62 0.54 -9.30 10.13
CA ILE A 62 1.10 -10.64 9.92
C ILE A 62 1.96 -11.08 11.12
N VAL A 63 2.77 -10.18 11.68
CA VAL A 63 3.57 -10.49 12.87
C VAL A 63 2.69 -10.77 14.08
N GLU A 64 1.54 -10.09 14.17
CA GLU A 64 0.58 -10.37 15.24
C GLU A 64 -0.09 -11.73 15.11
N ASP A 65 -0.38 -12.19 13.89
CA ASP A 65 -1.01 -13.49 13.65
C ASP A 65 -0.05 -14.67 13.87
N TYR A 66 1.25 -14.47 13.64
CA TYR A 66 2.27 -15.53 13.72
C TYR A 66 3.28 -15.28 14.85
N LYS A 67 2.87 -15.47 16.11
CA LYS A 67 3.70 -15.20 17.30
C LYS A 67 5.02 -15.97 17.37
N SER A 68 5.15 -17.10 16.66
CA SER A 68 6.39 -17.88 16.58
C SER A 68 7.37 -17.40 15.51
N LEU A 69 6.95 -16.48 14.64
CA LEU A 69 7.76 -15.89 13.59
C LEU A 69 8.89 -15.05 14.19
N LYS A 70 10.13 -15.35 13.79
CA LYS A 70 11.31 -14.55 14.16
C LYS A 70 11.74 -13.73 12.95
N LEU A 71 11.66 -12.40 13.06
CA LEU A 71 12.13 -11.49 12.03
C LEU A 71 12.69 -10.21 12.65
N ASN A 72 13.46 -9.47 11.87
CA ASN A 72 13.93 -8.14 12.23
C ASN A 72 13.28 -7.10 11.32
N ILE A 73 12.70 -6.05 11.91
CA ILE A 73 12.20 -4.89 11.17
C ILE A 73 13.18 -3.74 11.36
N ASN A 74 13.78 -3.29 10.27
CA ASN A 74 14.60 -2.09 10.24
C ASN A 74 13.79 -0.93 9.66
N LEU A 75 13.52 0.08 10.48
CA LEU A 75 12.88 1.32 10.07
C LEU A 75 13.94 2.42 9.93
N VAL A 76 14.06 3.00 8.74
CA VAL A 76 15.07 4.04 8.50
C VAL A 76 14.66 5.36 9.21
N PRO A 77 15.60 6.12 9.82
CA PRO A 77 15.26 7.34 10.56
C PRO A 77 14.44 8.38 9.78
N ALA A 78 14.73 8.56 8.49
CA ALA A 78 13.96 9.46 7.63
C ALA A 78 12.49 9.04 7.48
N LEU A 79 12.19 7.74 7.43
CA LEU A 79 10.82 7.24 7.44
C LEU A 79 10.15 7.55 8.79
N MET A 80 10.83 7.24 9.90
CA MET A 80 10.29 7.47 11.25
C MET A 80 9.97 8.94 11.52
N GLN A 81 10.84 9.86 11.08
CA GLN A 81 10.58 11.30 11.23
C GLN A 81 9.35 11.74 10.44
N GLN A 82 9.16 11.22 9.22
CA GLN A 82 8.00 11.57 8.40
C GLN A 82 6.71 11.04 9.00
N ILE A 83 6.71 9.81 9.52
CA ILE A 83 5.56 9.24 10.25
C ILE A 83 5.18 10.15 11.42
N LYS A 84 6.16 10.54 12.25
CA LYS A 84 5.95 11.47 13.36
C LYS A 84 5.39 12.82 12.92
N ASP A 85 5.88 13.35 11.80
CA ASP A 85 5.37 14.62 11.29
C ASP A 85 3.89 14.52 10.85
N TYR A 86 3.46 13.40 10.26
CA TYR A 86 2.05 13.16 9.95
C TYR A 86 1.19 13.03 11.22
N THR A 87 1.66 12.31 12.23
CA THR A 87 0.86 11.99 13.44
C THR A 87 0.84 13.11 14.47
N ASP A 88 1.99 13.73 14.71
CA ASP A 88 2.20 14.63 15.84
C ASP A 88 2.14 16.10 15.41
N ASN A 89 2.49 16.39 14.14
CA ASN A 89 2.65 17.75 13.62
C ASN A 89 1.64 18.12 12.51
N HIS A 90 0.64 17.26 12.25
CA HIS A 90 -0.38 17.45 11.21
C HIS A 90 0.19 17.76 9.82
N ALA A 91 1.38 17.23 9.50
CA ALA A 91 1.98 17.43 8.20
C ALA A 91 1.10 16.82 7.10
N LYS A 92 1.18 17.41 5.90
CA LYS A 92 0.44 16.94 4.72
C LYS A 92 1.38 16.76 3.55
N ASP A 93 1.07 15.77 2.71
CA ASP A 93 1.61 15.71 1.37
C ASP A 93 0.82 16.55 0.38
N ARG A 94 1.47 16.87 -0.73
CA ARG A 94 0.90 17.63 -1.83
C ARG A 94 -0.38 16.98 -2.37
N PHE A 95 -0.46 15.65 -2.40
CA PHE A 95 -1.61 14.92 -2.89
C PHE A 95 -2.81 15.07 -1.94
N LEU A 96 -2.59 14.97 -0.63
CA LEU A 96 -3.59 15.17 0.42
C LEU A 96 -4.14 16.61 0.39
N ILE A 97 -3.27 17.61 0.24
CA ILE A 97 -3.69 19.02 0.07
C ILE A 97 -4.61 19.18 -1.14
N LEU A 98 -4.33 18.48 -2.25
CA LEU A 98 -5.14 18.53 -3.46
C LEU A 98 -6.46 17.77 -3.33
N LEU A 99 -6.49 16.67 -2.56
CA LEU A 99 -7.71 15.94 -2.24
C LEU A 99 -8.75 16.82 -1.52
N GLU A 100 -8.28 17.62 -0.57
CA GLU A 100 -9.12 18.50 0.24
C GLU A 100 -9.55 19.76 -0.53
N LYS A 101 -8.81 20.15 -1.57
CA LYS A 101 -9.04 21.37 -2.34
C LYS A 101 -10.30 21.27 -3.20
N ASP A 102 -11.05 22.36 -3.28
CA ASP A 102 -12.15 22.50 -4.24
C ASP A 102 -11.61 22.39 -5.68
N PRO A 103 -12.09 21.43 -6.49
CA PRO A 103 -11.60 21.22 -7.85
C PRO A 103 -11.86 22.43 -8.77
N LEU A 104 -12.82 23.30 -8.45
CA LEU A 104 -13.04 24.56 -9.17
C LEU A 104 -11.93 25.59 -8.93
N LYS A 105 -11.17 25.44 -7.84
CA LYS A 105 -10.06 26.33 -7.45
C LYS A 105 -8.68 25.77 -7.82
N LEU A 106 -8.63 24.67 -8.58
CA LEU A 106 -7.36 24.09 -9.04
C LEU A 106 -6.66 25.03 -10.02
N THR A 107 -5.43 25.37 -9.67
CA THR A 107 -4.51 26.11 -10.54
C THR A 107 -3.99 25.21 -11.66
N TYR A 108 -3.29 25.78 -12.61
CA TYR A 108 -2.60 25.02 -13.65
C TYR A 108 -1.62 23.98 -13.06
N GLU A 109 -0.80 24.38 -12.09
CA GLU A 109 0.19 23.49 -11.47
C GLU A 109 -0.49 22.36 -10.66
N ASP A 110 -1.61 22.64 -10.00
CA ASP A 110 -2.40 21.61 -9.34
C ASP A 110 -2.90 20.56 -10.34
N LYS A 111 -3.51 21.02 -11.44
CA LYS A 111 -4.04 20.15 -12.50
C LYS A 111 -2.95 19.31 -13.13
N LYS A 112 -1.80 19.93 -13.44
CA LYS A 112 -0.63 19.26 -13.98
C LYS A 112 -0.16 18.15 -13.04
N TYR A 113 0.03 18.47 -11.75
CA TYR A 113 0.45 17.48 -10.75
C TYR A 113 -0.51 16.30 -10.66
N ILE A 114 -1.84 16.54 -10.65
CA ILE A 114 -2.85 15.47 -10.60
C ILE A 114 -2.75 14.55 -11.81
N LEU A 115 -2.58 15.09 -13.02
CA LEU A 115 -2.50 14.26 -14.22
C LEU A 115 -1.16 13.51 -14.34
N GLU A 116 -0.08 14.09 -13.79
CA GLU A 116 1.24 13.44 -13.73
C GLU A 116 1.27 12.31 -12.70
N ARG A 117 0.68 12.53 -11.51
CA ARG A 117 0.85 11.66 -10.33
C ARG A 117 -0.36 10.84 -9.94
N GLY A 118 -1.56 11.27 -10.32
CA GLY A 118 -2.82 10.61 -9.99
C GLY A 118 -3.05 9.27 -10.70
N PHE A 119 -2.04 8.75 -11.40
CA PHE A 119 -2.03 7.41 -11.98
C PHE A 119 -0.73 6.66 -11.67
N ASP A 120 0.04 7.10 -10.65
CA ASP A 120 1.28 6.46 -10.19
C ASP A 120 0.97 5.18 -9.38
N ILE A 121 0.36 4.21 -10.06
CA ILE A 121 0.04 2.86 -9.58
C ILE A 121 0.04 1.92 -10.79
N ASN A 122 0.13 0.59 -10.59
CA ASN A 122 0.19 -0.34 -11.71
C ASN A 122 -1.05 -0.25 -12.62
N TRP A 123 -0.86 0.10 -13.89
CA TRP A 123 -1.98 0.29 -14.83
C TRP A 123 -2.67 -1.03 -15.19
N GLU A 124 -1.93 -2.11 -15.37
CA GLU A 124 -2.48 -3.40 -15.79
C GLU A 124 -3.30 -4.07 -14.68
N THR A 125 -2.75 -4.09 -13.47
CA THR A 125 -3.33 -4.85 -12.37
C THR A 125 -4.33 -4.08 -11.52
N VAL A 126 -4.28 -2.73 -11.58
CA VAL A 126 -5.17 -1.85 -10.82
C VAL A 126 -6.06 -1.03 -11.75
N ILE A 127 -5.49 -0.12 -12.54
CA ILE A 127 -6.27 0.89 -13.27
C ILE A 127 -7.19 0.25 -14.31
N LYS A 128 -6.67 -0.65 -15.16
CA LYS A 128 -7.43 -1.30 -16.24
C LYS A 128 -8.55 -2.22 -15.74
N LYS A 129 -8.51 -2.64 -14.47
CA LYS A 129 -9.61 -3.40 -13.85
C LYS A 129 -10.77 -2.51 -13.40
N ASN A 130 -10.57 -1.19 -13.33
CA ASN A 130 -11.59 -0.22 -13.01
C ASN A 130 -11.96 0.59 -14.28
N PRO A 131 -13.15 0.42 -14.85
CA PRO A 131 -13.51 1.02 -16.13
C PRO A 131 -13.52 2.56 -16.11
N GLU A 132 -13.94 3.17 -15.00
CA GLU A 132 -14.03 4.64 -14.86
C GLU A 132 -12.64 5.25 -14.66
N TYR A 133 -11.80 4.64 -13.82
CA TYR A 133 -10.43 5.08 -13.64
C TYR A 133 -9.60 4.90 -14.92
N TYR A 134 -9.81 3.81 -15.65
CA TYR A 134 -9.16 3.57 -16.94
C TYR A 134 -9.63 4.55 -18.02
N ALA A 135 -10.90 4.96 -18.02
CA ALA A 135 -11.38 6.00 -18.93
C ALA A 135 -10.65 7.33 -18.70
N LEU A 136 -10.39 7.69 -17.44
CA LEU A 136 -9.61 8.88 -17.08
C LEU A 136 -8.15 8.78 -17.55
N LEU A 137 -7.52 7.61 -17.38
CA LEU A 137 -6.17 7.36 -17.87
C LEU A 137 -6.08 7.46 -19.41
N LYS A 138 -7.01 6.82 -20.13
CA LYS A 138 -7.07 6.90 -21.59
C LYS A 138 -7.26 8.34 -22.08
N LYS A 139 -8.10 9.11 -21.38
CA LYS A 139 -8.31 10.53 -21.67
C LYS A 139 -7.03 11.35 -21.44
N ARG A 140 -6.27 11.04 -20.39
CA ARG A 140 -4.97 11.70 -20.10
C ARG A 140 -3.89 11.31 -21.12
N GLY A 141 -4.00 10.10 -21.65
CA GLY A 141 -3.01 9.45 -22.50
C GLY A 141 -2.19 8.44 -21.71
N GLU A 142 -1.99 7.24 -22.27
CA GLU A 142 -1.27 6.13 -21.65
C GLU A 142 0.26 6.31 -21.80
N LYS A 143 0.78 7.44 -21.34
CA LYS A 143 2.22 7.72 -21.24
C LYS A 143 2.55 8.23 -19.85
N ASN A 144 3.65 7.75 -19.29
CA ASN A 144 4.16 8.23 -18.01
C ASN A 144 4.82 9.60 -18.17
N GLY A 145 4.83 10.37 -17.08
CA GLY A 145 5.63 11.58 -16.97
C GLY A 145 4.87 12.86 -17.33
N VAL A 146 5.60 13.81 -17.88
CA VAL A 146 5.18 15.21 -18.02
C VAL A 146 3.99 15.35 -18.96
N VAL A 147 2.97 16.08 -18.52
CA VAL A 147 1.77 16.34 -19.31
C VAL A 147 1.81 17.72 -19.98
N ASP A 148 1.29 17.81 -21.21
CA ASP A 148 1.16 19.09 -21.93
C ASP A 148 0.10 19.97 -21.26
N LYS A 149 0.36 21.29 -21.18
CA LYS A 149 -0.62 22.28 -20.71
C LYS A 149 -1.98 22.20 -21.40
N LYS A 150 -2.04 21.76 -22.67
CA LYS A 150 -3.32 21.58 -23.37
C LYS A 150 -4.19 20.51 -22.72
N ILE A 151 -3.59 19.42 -22.23
CA ILE A 151 -4.36 18.31 -21.63
C ILE A 151 -5.01 18.73 -20.31
N THR A 152 -4.43 19.67 -19.56
CA THR A 152 -5.02 20.10 -18.29
C THR A 152 -6.39 20.79 -18.47
N ASN A 153 -6.70 21.29 -19.67
CA ASN A 153 -7.95 21.99 -19.94
C ASN A 153 -9.07 21.09 -20.47
N ILE A 154 -8.78 19.82 -20.81
CA ILE A 154 -9.81 18.91 -21.33
C ILE A 154 -10.58 18.17 -20.23
N PHE A 155 -10.07 18.18 -19.00
CA PHE A 155 -10.70 17.54 -17.84
C PHE A 155 -11.65 18.51 -17.12
N THR A 156 -12.81 17.99 -16.71
CA THR A 156 -13.74 18.76 -15.86
C THR A 156 -13.25 18.78 -14.41
N ALA A 157 -13.76 19.72 -13.62
CA ALA A 157 -13.49 19.77 -12.17
C ALA A 157 -13.84 18.44 -11.47
N GLN A 158 -14.98 17.82 -11.82
CA GLN A 158 -15.36 16.52 -11.27
C GLN A 158 -14.34 15.42 -11.61
N GLN A 159 -13.82 15.40 -12.84
CA GLN A 159 -12.84 14.39 -13.23
C GLN A 159 -11.52 14.53 -12.48
N TYR A 160 -11.08 15.74 -12.12
CA TYR A 160 -9.92 15.91 -11.25
C TYR A 160 -10.15 15.29 -9.87
N ARG A 161 -11.34 15.49 -9.29
CA ARG A 161 -11.71 14.86 -8.02
C ARG A 161 -11.78 13.34 -8.15
N ASP A 162 -12.33 12.85 -9.25
CA ASP A 162 -12.43 11.40 -9.50
C ASP A 162 -11.05 10.75 -9.64
N ILE A 163 -10.09 11.40 -10.33
CA ILE A 163 -8.70 10.92 -10.41
C ILE A 163 -8.08 10.81 -9.02
N LEU A 164 -8.20 11.88 -8.21
CA LEU A 164 -7.66 11.90 -6.84
C LEU A 164 -8.30 10.81 -5.98
N GLY A 165 -9.63 10.68 -6.02
CA GLY A 165 -10.37 9.67 -5.28
C GLY A 165 -10.03 8.24 -5.69
N HIS A 166 -9.96 7.94 -6.99
CA HIS A 166 -9.57 6.62 -7.48
C HIS A 166 -8.15 6.25 -7.07
N PHE A 167 -7.20 7.18 -7.19
CA PHE A 167 -5.84 6.93 -6.75
C PHE A 167 -5.82 6.58 -5.26
N THR A 168 -6.44 7.40 -4.39
CA THR A 168 -6.45 7.12 -2.95
C THR A 168 -7.17 5.82 -2.60
N LEU A 169 -8.34 5.54 -3.20
CA LEU A 169 -9.07 4.27 -3.03
C LEU A 169 -8.25 3.04 -3.42
N SER A 170 -7.34 3.18 -4.38
CA SER A 170 -6.47 2.07 -4.82
C SER A 170 -5.34 1.75 -3.82
N TRP A 171 -5.11 2.66 -2.87
CA TRP A 171 -4.13 2.54 -1.79
C TRP A 171 -4.76 2.25 -0.43
N ILE A 172 -6.09 2.11 -0.34
CA ILE A 172 -6.75 1.64 0.88
C ILE A 172 -6.52 0.15 1.05
N ASP A 173 -6.23 -0.26 2.28
CA ASP A 173 -6.05 -1.67 2.62
C ASP A 173 -7.36 -2.47 2.42
N PRO A 174 -7.33 -3.69 1.84
CA PRO A 174 -8.52 -4.49 1.60
C PRO A 174 -9.39 -4.76 2.85
N SER A 175 -8.81 -4.74 4.06
CA SER A 175 -9.55 -4.93 5.32
C SER A 175 -10.60 -3.83 5.56
N TYR A 176 -10.41 -2.61 5.04
CA TYR A 176 -11.34 -1.50 5.16
C TYR A 176 -12.37 -1.42 4.03
N ARG A 177 -12.28 -2.30 3.03
CA ARG A 177 -13.11 -2.22 1.81
C ARG A 177 -14.62 -2.24 2.09
N THR A 178 -15.04 -3.02 3.08
CA THR A 178 -16.46 -3.16 3.46
C THR A 178 -17.07 -1.85 3.95
N LEU A 179 -16.27 -0.97 4.56
CA LEU A 179 -16.70 0.34 5.07
C LEU A 179 -16.86 1.40 3.97
N LEU A 180 -16.24 1.17 2.81
CA LEU A 180 -16.27 2.05 1.64
C LEU A 180 -16.97 1.39 0.44
N GLN A 181 -17.74 0.32 0.68
CA GLN A 181 -18.35 -0.49 -0.37
C GLN A 181 -19.23 0.36 -1.31
N ASP A 182 -20.02 1.26 -0.75
CA ASP A 182 -20.87 2.19 -1.49
C ASP A 182 -20.05 3.14 -2.40
N ILE A 183 -18.87 3.57 -1.95
CA ILE A 183 -17.96 4.41 -2.74
C ILE A 183 -17.32 3.60 -3.88
N TYR A 184 -16.91 2.35 -3.62
CA TYR A 184 -16.41 1.45 -4.67
C TYR A 184 -17.47 1.16 -5.73
N GLU A 185 -18.73 0.97 -5.32
CA GLU A 185 -19.85 0.74 -6.23
C GLU A 185 -20.21 2.00 -7.03
N LYS A 186 -20.17 3.16 -6.38
CA LYS A 186 -20.40 4.46 -7.02
C LYS A 186 -19.40 4.72 -8.14
N ASN A 187 -18.12 4.42 -7.91
CA ASN A 187 -17.01 4.35 -8.88
C ASN A 187 -16.73 5.62 -9.73
N ARG A 188 -17.47 6.72 -9.54
CA ARG A 188 -17.29 8.00 -10.24
C ARG A 188 -18.10 9.08 -9.56
N ASN A 189 -17.90 10.34 -9.95
CA ASN A 189 -18.60 11.49 -9.38
C ASN A 189 -18.45 11.55 -7.84
N PHE A 190 -17.26 11.28 -7.33
CA PHE A 190 -17.00 11.34 -5.88
C PHE A 190 -17.35 12.72 -5.35
N THR A 191 -18.02 12.78 -4.20
CA THR A 191 -18.34 14.04 -3.52
C THR A 191 -17.17 14.46 -2.62
N LYS A 192 -17.28 15.61 -1.97
CA LYS A 192 -16.33 15.97 -0.90
C LYS A 192 -16.43 14.98 0.27
N ASP A 193 -17.65 14.57 0.62
CA ASP A 193 -17.90 13.63 1.71
C ASP A 193 -17.31 12.24 1.43
N ASP A 194 -17.40 11.76 0.17
CA ASP A 194 -16.74 10.51 -0.22
C ASP A 194 -15.22 10.61 -0.02
N ILE A 195 -14.63 11.73 -0.45
CA ILE A 195 -13.19 11.97 -0.31
C ILE A 195 -12.78 12.00 1.17
N ASP A 196 -13.57 12.64 2.04
CA ASP A 196 -13.29 12.69 3.47
C ASP A 196 -13.38 11.31 4.12
N ARG A 197 -14.37 10.49 3.72
CA ARG A 197 -14.47 9.09 4.16
C ARG A 197 -13.29 8.25 3.69
N ILE A 198 -12.77 8.48 2.48
CA ILE A 198 -11.59 7.75 1.98
C ILE A 198 -10.32 8.13 2.77
N VAL A 199 -10.17 9.41 3.13
CA VAL A 199 -8.94 9.92 3.76
C VAL A 199 -8.85 9.61 5.24
N TYR A 200 -9.98 9.64 5.95
CA TYR A 200 -10.03 9.58 7.41
C TYR A 200 -10.73 8.32 7.94
N ILE A 201 -10.75 7.25 7.14
CA ILE A 201 -11.20 5.93 7.58
C ILE A 201 -10.24 5.29 8.59
#